data_AF-A0A7X7BCV8-F1
#
_entry.id   AF-A0A7X7BCV8-F1
#
_cell.length_a   1.000
_cell.length_b   1.000
_cell.length_c   1.000
_cell.angle_alpha   90.00
_cell.angle_beta   90.00
_cell.angle_gamma   90.00
#
_symmetry.space_group_name_H-M   'P 1'
#
loop_
_entity.id
_entity.type
_entity.pdbx_description
1 polymer ?
#
loop_
_entity_poly.entity_id
_entity_poly.type
_entity_poly.pdbx_seq_one_letter_code
_entity_poly.pdbx_strand_id
1 'polypeptide(L)'
;MSRQSGIKINQFQLAVLLDESDKEFFKSIVSNNVYFLHCRGFAQKGIDIEEIYLTKFNDVMVYGKCKVCNGEVGRLFEFGKENEFSIRANKLRKSIKVS
;
A
#
# COMPACT_ATOMS: atom_id res chain seq x y z
N MET A 1 -2.01 -2.51 14.17
CA MET A 1 -1.80 -1.08 13.82
C MET A 1 -3.16 -0.46 13.56
N SER A 2 -3.53 0.62 14.25
CA SER A 2 -4.81 1.30 13.98
C SER A 2 -4.74 2.03 12.64
N ARG A 3 -5.87 2.05 11.88
CA ARG A 3 -6.02 2.83 10.62
C ARG A 3 -5.66 4.33 10.79
N GLN A 4 -5.63 4.82 12.03
CA GLN A 4 -5.48 6.24 12.40
C GLN A 4 -4.04 6.76 12.49
N SER A 5 -3.01 5.93 12.34
CA SER A 5 -1.61 6.36 12.56
C SER A 5 -0.82 6.74 11.30
N GLY A 6 -1.44 6.69 10.12
CA GLY A 6 -0.82 7.00 8.83
C GLY A 6 -1.48 8.18 8.11
N ILE A 7 -0.76 8.77 7.16
CA ILE A 7 -1.29 9.81 6.27
C ILE A 7 -2.00 9.10 5.11
N LYS A 8 -3.29 9.39 4.89
CA LYS A 8 -4.01 8.88 3.72
C LYS A 8 -3.40 9.50 2.46
N ILE A 9 -3.05 8.67 1.50
CA ILE A 9 -2.50 9.09 0.20
C ILE A 9 -3.33 8.48 -0.93
N ASN A 10 -3.27 9.10 -2.10
CA ASN A 10 -3.90 8.57 -3.31
C ASN A 10 -2.90 7.77 -4.17
N GLN A 11 -3.38 7.15 -5.25
CA GLN A 11 -2.54 6.34 -6.15
C GLN A 11 -1.43 7.14 -6.85
N PHE A 12 -1.68 8.41 -7.18
CA PHE A 12 -0.66 9.28 -7.79
C PHE A 12 0.48 9.57 -6.82
N GLN A 13 0.15 9.89 -5.56
CA GLN A 13 1.14 10.10 -4.50
C GLN A 13 1.94 8.82 -4.25
N LEU A 14 1.29 7.64 -4.22
CA LEU A 14 1.99 6.36 -4.12
C LEU A 14 2.97 6.15 -5.29
N ALA A 15 2.53 6.43 -6.53
CA ALA A 15 3.36 6.23 -7.73
C ALA A 15 4.63 7.10 -7.77
N VAL A 16 4.63 8.24 -7.07
CA VAL A 16 5.81 9.11 -6.91
C VAL A 16 6.78 8.56 -5.85
N LEU A 17 6.31 7.77 -4.90
CA LEU A 17 7.16 7.16 -3.87
C LEU A 17 7.91 5.95 -4.40
N LEU A 18 7.23 5.11 -5.18
CA LEU A 18 7.75 3.85 -5.70
C LEU A 18 8.69 4.08 -6.90
N ASP A 19 9.86 3.45 -6.90
CA ASP A 19 10.64 3.31 -8.15
C ASP A 19 10.02 2.26 -9.09
N GLU A 20 10.68 1.96 -10.22
CA GLU A 20 10.18 0.98 -11.18
C GLU A 20 10.09 -0.44 -10.59
N SER A 21 11.11 -0.85 -9.83
CA SER A 21 11.14 -2.17 -9.19
C SER A 21 10.07 -2.31 -8.10
N ASP A 22 9.88 -1.25 -7.31
CA ASP A 22 8.84 -1.16 -6.30
C ASP A 22 7.44 -1.23 -6.92
N LYS A 23 7.22 -0.56 -8.06
CA LYS A 23 5.95 -0.60 -8.79
C LYS A 23 5.63 -2.01 -9.28
N GLU A 24 6.61 -2.71 -9.84
CA GLU A 24 6.45 -4.08 -10.29
C GLU A 24 6.15 -5.03 -9.13
N PHE A 25 6.91 -4.91 -8.03
CA PHE A 25 6.68 -5.68 -6.82
C PHE A 25 5.29 -5.42 -6.24
N PHE A 26 4.92 -4.16 -6.05
CA PHE A 26 3.62 -3.76 -5.55
C PHE A 26 2.49 -4.32 -6.40
N LYS A 27 2.59 -4.17 -7.74
CA LYS A 27 1.60 -4.70 -8.69
C LYS A 27 1.49 -6.22 -8.60
N SER A 28 2.62 -6.93 -8.57
CA SER A 28 2.65 -8.38 -8.44
C SER A 28 1.93 -8.87 -7.17
N ILE A 29 2.15 -8.20 -6.04
CA ILE A 29 1.50 -8.54 -4.78
C ILE A 29 -0.02 -8.30 -4.85
N VAL A 30 -0.43 -7.10 -5.25
CA VAL A 30 -1.84 -6.68 -5.30
C VAL A 30 -2.65 -7.48 -6.32
N SER A 31 -2.02 -7.87 -7.44
CA SER A 31 -2.71 -8.61 -8.51
C SER A 31 -2.92 -10.07 -8.19
N ASN A 32 -1.99 -10.76 -7.51
CA ASN A 32 -2.06 -12.23 -7.42
C ASN A 32 -1.56 -12.85 -6.10
N ASN A 33 -0.80 -12.14 -5.26
CA ASN A 33 -0.12 -12.77 -4.12
C ASN A 33 -0.72 -12.41 -2.74
N VAL A 34 -2.00 -12.06 -2.70
CA VAL A 34 -2.72 -11.87 -1.43
C VAL A 34 -3.51 -13.13 -1.10
N TYR A 35 -3.09 -13.88 -0.07
CA TYR A 35 -3.87 -14.99 0.46
C TYR A 35 -5.07 -14.50 1.28
N PHE A 36 -6.25 -15.04 0.99
CA PHE A 36 -7.50 -14.75 1.68
C PHE A 36 -8.04 -16.00 2.38
N LEU A 37 -8.30 -15.88 3.68
CA LEU A 37 -8.87 -16.97 4.49
C LEU A 37 -10.26 -17.39 3.99
N HIS A 38 -11.11 -16.43 3.61
CA HIS A 38 -12.46 -16.71 3.10
C HIS A 38 -12.43 -17.46 1.76
N CYS A 39 -11.52 -17.06 0.87
CA CYS A 39 -11.32 -17.72 -0.41
C CYS A 39 -10.46 -19.02 -0.29
N ARG A 40 -9.88 -19.29 0.90
CA ARG A 40 -8.90 -20.36 1.18
C ARG A 40 -7.80 -20.48 0.12
N GLY A 41 -7.38 -19.33 -0.42
CA GLY A 41 -6.48 -19.28 -1.57
C GLY A 41 -5.98 -17.88 -1.86
N PHE A 42 -5.12 -17.76 -2.86
CA PHE A 42 -4.64 -16.48 -3.37
C PHE A 42 -5.73 -15.77 -4.16
N ALA A 43 -5.75 -14.43 -4.10
CA ALA A 43 -6.61 -13.61 -4.92
C ALA A 43 -6.19 -13.67 -6.39
N GLN A 44 -6.68 -14.67 -7.11
CA GLN A 44 -6.39 -14.90 -8.54
C GLN A 44 -6.85 -13.76 -9.45
N LYS A 45 -7.76 -12.89 -8.97
CA LYS A 45 -8.21 -11.69 -9.68
C LYS A 45 -7.68 -10.40 -9.05
N GLY A 46 -6.87 -10.51 -8.00
CA GLY A 46 -6.35 -9.39 -7.22
C GLY A 46 -7.35 -8.78 -6.26
N ILE A 47 -6.99 -7.59 -5.77
CA ILE A 47 -7.79 -6.81 -4.83
C ILE A 47 -8.21 -5.48 -5.44
N ASP A 48 -9.38 -4.99 -5.05
CA ASP A 48 -9.79 -3.60 -5.27
C ASP A 48 -9.27 -2.76 -4.12
N ILE A 49 -8.34 -1.85 -4.40
CA ILE A 49 -7.76 -0.94 -3.40
C ILE A 49 -8.75 0.19 -3.13
N GLU A 50 -9.18 0.31 -1.87
CA GLU A 50 -10.10 1.36 -1.41
C GLU A 50 -9.36 2.48 -0.67
N GLU A 51 -8.31 2.13 0.10
CA GLU A 51 -7.54 3.12 0.87
C GLU A 51 -6.04 2.80 0.86
N ILE A 52 -5.22 3.86 0.84
CA ILE A 52 -3.77 3.77 0.92
C ILE A 52 -3.30 4.74 2.00
N TYR A 53 -2.41 4.28 2.86
CA TYR A 53 -1.83 5.06 3.95
C TYR A 53 -0.32 4.95 3.96
N LEU A 54 0.36 6.09 4.10
CA LEU A 54 1.77 6.14 4.47
C LEU A 54 1.91 6.08 5.99
N THR A 55 2.41 4.95 6.52
CA THR A 55 2.57 4.73 7.96
C THR A 55 3.64 5.65 8.54
N LYS A 56 3.61 5.89 9.86
CA LYS A 56 4.63 6.69 10.56
C LYS A 56 6.09 6.22 10.34
N PHE A 57 6.29 4.98 9.91
CA PHE A 57 7.59 4.40 9.60
C PHE A 57 7.95 4.46 8.11
N ASN A 58 7.18 5.22 7.32
CA ASN A 58 7.29 5.29 5.87
C ASN A 58 7.04 3.96 5.14
N ASP A 59 6.21 3.10 5.72
CA ASP A 59 5.68 1.94 5.01
C ASP A 59 4.37 2.29 4.31
N VAL A 60 3.93 1.45 3.39
CA VAL A 60 2.64 1.61 2.70
C VAL A 60 1.65 0.58 3.22
N MET A 61 0.55 1.04 3.82
CA MET A 61 -0.58 0.19 4.19
C MET A 61 -1.70 0.38 3.18
N VAL A 62 -2.16 -0.73 2.60
CA VAL A 62 -3.26 -0.77 1.65
C VAL A 62 -4.44 -1.50 2.27
N TYR A 63 -5.62 -0.92 2.15
CA TYR A 63 -6.90 -1.56 2.47
C TYR A 63 -7.75 -1.69 1.21
N GLY A 64 -8.52 -2.77 1.14
CA GLY A 64 -9.36 -3.04 0.00
C GLY A 64 -10.21 -4.29 0.18
N LYS A 65 -10.70 -4.82 -0.94
CA LYS A 65 -11.51 -6.04 -0.98
C LYS A 65 -11.03 -7.02 -2.02
N CYS A 66 -11.17 -8.31 -1.74
CA CYS A 66 -10.95 -9.36 -2.73
C CYS A 66 -11.97 -9.23 -3.87
N LYS A 67 -11.50 -9.22 -5.13
CA LYS A 67 -12.39 -9.22 -6.31
C LYS A 67 -13.23 -10.50 -6.49
N VAL A 68 -12.92 -11.56 -5.73
CA VAL A 68 -13.62 -12.85 -5.82
C VAL A 68 -14.63 -13.03 -4.68
N CYS A 69 -14.17 -12.98 -3.43
CA CYS A 69 -15.02 -13.22 -2.25
C CYS A 69 -15.50 -11.94 -1.55
N ASN A 70 -15.14 -10.75 -2.04
CA ASN A 70 -15.47 -9.45 -1.44
C ASN A 70 -15.02 -9.26 0.02
N GLY A 71 -14.20 -10.18 0.55
CA GLY A 71 -13.65 -10.09 1.90
C GLY A 71 -12.65 -8.94 2.00
N GLU A 72 -12.61 -8.30 3.16
CA GLU A 72 -11.69 -7.21 3.45
C GLU A 72 -10.23 -7.70 3.48
N VAL A 73 -9.32 -6.84 3.03
CA VAL A 73 -7.89 -7.05 3.11
C VAL A 73 -7.18 -5.83 3.64
N GLY A 74 -6.20 -6.07 4.52
CA GLY A 74 -5.11 -5.14 4.82
C GLY A 74 -3.77 -5.74 4.41
N ARG A 75 -2.93 -4.97 3.73
CA ARG A 75 -1.55 -5.35 3.39
C ARG A 75 -0.58 -4.21 3.68
N LEU A 76 0.50 -4.56 4.39
CA LEU A 76 1.62 -3.68 4.69
C LEU A 76 2.78 -4.00 3.75
N PHE A 77 3.36 -2.97 3.15
CA PHE A 77 4.57 -3.04 2.35
C PHE A 77 5.67 -2.28 3.09
N GLU A 78 6.71 -3.01 3.53
CA GLU A 78 7.79 -2.48 4.37
C GLU A 78 8.85 -1.67 3.61
N PHE A 79 8.43 -0.76 2.73
CA PHE A 79 9.34 0.08 1.96
C PHE A 79 10.11 1.10 2.83
N GLY A 80 9.68 1.34 4.07
CA GLY A 80 10.26 2.39 4.92
C GLY A 80 11.73 2.16 5.30
N LYS A 81 12.22 0.92 5.17
CA LYS A 81 13.62 0.54 5.39
C LYS A 81 14.53 0.92 4.21
N GLU A 82 13.96 1.13 3.03
CA GLU A 82 14.73 1.54 1.85
C GLU A 82 15.00 3.04 1.92
N ASN A 83 16.29 3.40 1.90
CA ASN A 83 16.73 4.78 2.10
C ASN A 83 16.09 5.74 1.09
N GLU A 84 16.06 5.37 -0.19
CA GLU A 84 15.48 6.21 -1.24
C GLU A 84 13.98 6.43 -1.07
N PHE A 85 13.24 5.35 -0.81
CA PHE A 85 11.80 5.42 -0.54
C PHE A 85 11.54 6.32 0.66
N SER A 86 12.27 6.11 1.76
CA SER A 86 12.11 6.86 2.99
C SER A 86 12.38 8.36 2.80
N ILE A 87 13.36 8.73 1.96
CA ILE A 87 13.62 10.13 1.58
C ILE A 87 12.43 10.73 0.83
N ARG A 88 11.88 10.03 -0.18
CA ARG A 88 10.70 10.48 -0.94
C ARG A 88 9.46 10.60 -0.05
N ALA A 89 9.24 9.63 0.83
CA ALA A 89 8.14 9.61 1.80
C ALA A 89 8.21 10.78 2.78
N ASN A 90 9.40 11.08 3.31
CA ASN A 90 9.60 12.22 4.20
C ASN A 90 9.41 13.56 3.48
N LYS A 91 9.76 13.67 2.19
CA LYS A 91 9.46 14.86 1.38
C LYS A 91 7.95 15.05 1.21
N LEU A 92 7.21 13.99 0.87
CA LEU A 92 5.74 14.02 0.75
C LEU A 92 5.07 14.40 2.08
N ARG A 93 5.55 13.87 3.22
CA ARG A 93 5.06 14.24 4.55
C ARG A 93 5.16 15.75 4.81
N LYS A 94 6.27 16.35 4.40
CA LYS A 94 6.49 17.79 4.55
C LYS A 94 5.56 18.58 3.66
N SER A 95 5.33 18.17 2.40
CA SER A 95 4.45 18.90 1.49
C SER A 95 2.98 18.90 1.94
N ILE A 96 2.52 17.82 2.57
CA ILE A 96 1.14 17.71 3.09
C ILE A 96 0.94 18.54 4.37
N LYS A 97 1.98 18.76 5.18
CA LYS A 97 1.88 19.62 6.39
C LYS A 97 1.85 21.11 6.09
N VAL A 98 2.21 21.52 4.87
CA VAL A 98 2.29 22.92 4.45
C VAL A 98 0.99 23.38 3.75
N SER A 99 0.11 22.44 3.40
CA SER A 99 -1.25 22.66 2.87
C SER A 99 -2.29 22.64 3.97
#